data_AF-A0A349EUR9-F1
#
_entry.id   AF-A0A349EUR9-F1
#
_cell.length_a   1.000
_cell.length_b   1.000
_cell.length_c   1.000
_cell.angle_alpha   90.00
_cell.angle_beta   90.00
_cell.angle_gamma   90.00
#
_symmetry.space_group_name_H-M   'P 1'
#
loop_
_entity.id
_entity.type
_entity.pdbx_description
1 polymer ?
#
loop_
_entity_poly.entity_id
_entity_poly.type
_entity_poly.pdbx_seq_one_letter_code
_entity_poly.pdbx_strand_id
1 'polypeptide(L)'
;MTFVYLLTLFFKCSINAYKKKIWIPLLTFIFCVLVCVLCFVFNTSSYKMPELMSFSFILIFESCIRIGLISSNENYDYYFKKSYTSSLITDKNLNIIHSSASFSIEKDLLCKALKNKVFLNKNKILFSKPISGGFVFYVKDIKDINELKEKLLDIKKTLNDEKELLLYENEIKEKEADVKQKNHLYDSINEAIKNELFQAKKCINDIKENKLD
;
A
#
# COMPACT_ATOMS: atom_id res chain seq x y z
N MET A 1 52.54 1.60 12.92
CA MET A 1 51.22 2.20 13.23
C MET A 1 50.07 1.53 12.48
N THR A 2 50.14 1.35 11.16
CA THR A 2 49.07 0.70 10.35
C THR A 2 48.84 -0.78 10.72
N PHE A 3 49.91 -1.56 10.90
CA PHE A 3 49.82 -2.97 11.32
C PHE A 3 49.17 -3.15 12.70
N VAL A 4 49.43 -2.22 13.63
CA VAL A 4 48.84 -2.24 14.97
C VAL A 4 47.34 -1.97 14.91
N TYR A 5 46.90 -1.05 14.05
CA TYR A 5 45.48 -0.73 13.85
C TYR A 5 44.71 -1.87 13.18
N LEU A 6 45.38 -2.56 12.24
CA LEU A 6 44.85 -3.76 11.61
C LEU A 6 44.68 -4.85 12.68
N LEU A 7 45.72 -5.13 13.46
CA LEU A 7 45.70 -6.10 14.56
C LEU A 7 44.61 -5.80 15.60
N THR A 8 44.42 -4.54 16.02
CA THR A 8 43.37 -4.17 16.98
C THR A 8 41.96 -4.36 16.40
N LEU A 9 41.74 -4.07 15.12
CA LEU A 9 40.49 -4.41 14.42
C LEU A 9 40.25 -5.92 14.37
N PHE A 10 41.29 -6.71 14.08
CA PHE A 10 41.23 -8.17 14.07
C PHE A 10 40.91 -8.76 15.45
N PHE A 11 41.51 -8.24 16.52
CA PHE A 11 41.28 -8.72 17.89
C PHE A 11 39.94 -8.24 18.49
N LYS A 12 39.49 -7.03 18.15
CA LYS A 12 38.23 -6.46 18.66
C LYS A 12 36.99 -6.95 17.87
N CYS A 13 37.19 -7.74 16.82
CA CYS A 13 36.13 -8.39 16.07
C CYS A 13 35.48 -9.51 16.91
N SER A 14 34.56 -9.11 17.80
CA SER A 14 33.94 -9.95 18.83
C SER A 14 32.97 -11.01 18.26
N ILE A 15 32.39 -10.79 17.08
CA ILE A 15 31.40 -11.73 16.51
C ILE A 15 32.08 -12.96 15.88
N ASN A 16 31.83 -14.13 16.47
CA ASN A 16 32.35 -15.43 16.04
C ASN A 16 31.88 -15.85 14.63
N ALA A 17 30.76 -15.32 14.14
CA ALA A 17 30.17 -15.67 12.83
C ALA A 17 31.02 -15.21 11.62
N TYR A 18 31.81 -14.14 11.76
CA TYR A 18 32.59 -13.56 10.65
C TYR A 18 34.04 -14.04 10.57
N LYS A 19 34.49 -14.85 11.54
CA LYS A 19 35.87 -15.40 11.57
C LYS A 19 36.21 -16.24 10.33
N LYS A 20 35.23 -16.93 9.73
CA LYS A 20 35.43 -17.71 8.49
C LYS A 20 35.69 -16.85 7.25
N LYS A 21 35.30 -15.57 7.24
CA LYS A 21 35.48 -14.64 6.11
C LYS A 21 36.59 -13.61 6.35
N ILE A 22 37.32 -13.73 7.46
CA ILE A 22 38.36 -12.79 7.88
C ILE A 22 39.62 -12.82 6.98
N TRP A 23 39.71 -13.81 6.08
CA TRP A 23 40.78 -13.91 5.08
C TRP A 23 40.59 -12.93 3.93
N ILE A 24 39.37 -12.45 3.68
CA ILE A 24 39.08 -11.56 2.55
C ILE A 24 39.72 -10.17 2.71
N PRO A 25 39.62 -9.45 3.85
CA PRO A 25 40.34 -8.18 4.05
C PRO A 25 41.86 -8.37 4.07
N LEU A 26 42.34 -9.51 4.58
CA LEU A 26 43.76 -9.86 4.58
C LEU A 26 44.28 -10.02 3.14
N LEU A 27 43.52 -10.71 2.29
CA LEU A 27 43.84 -10.87 0.87
C LEU A 27 43.80 -9.52 0.14
N THR A 28 42.80 -8.67 0.39
CA THR A 28 42.74 -7.31 -0.18
C THR A 28 43.96 -6.47 0.24
N PHE A 29 44.39 -6.59 1.50
CA PHE A 29 45.59 -5.91 2.01
C PHE A 29 46.86 -6.38 1.29
N ILE A 30 47.06 -7.69 1.17
CA ILE A 30 48.22 -8.28 0.47
C ILE A 30 48.23 -7.85 -1.01
N PHE A 31 47.06 -7.83 -1.65
CA PHE A 31 46.90 -7.37 -3.03
C PHE A 31 47.28 -5.88 -3.19
N CYS A 32 46.82 -5.01 -2.29
CA CYS A 32 47.20 -3.60 -2.32
C CYS A 32 48.71 -3.41 -2.14
N VAL A 33 49.35 -4.14 -1.22
CA VAL A 33 50.80 -4.07 -1.00
C VAL A 33 51.57 -4.52 -2.25
N LEU A 34 51.15 -5.61 -2.90
CA LEU A 34 51.74 -6.09 -4.15
C LEU A 34 51.66 -5.04 -5.26
N VAL A 35 50.49 -4.42 -5.45
CA VAL A 35 50.30 -3.35 -6.44
C VAL A 35 51.20 -2.14 -6.13
N CYS A 36 51.31 -1.74 -4.87
CA CYS A 36 52.22 -0.67 -4.45
C CYS A 36 53.70 -0.98 -4.75
N VAL A 37 54.15 -2.20 -4.46
CA VAL A 37 55.54 -2.63 -4.72
C VAL A 37 55.80 -2.71 -6.23
N LEU A 38 54.87 -3.24 -7.02
CA LEU A 38 54.99 -3.29 -8.47
C LEU A 38 55.08 -1.88 -9.08
N CYS A 39 54.23 -0.94 -8.67
CA CYS A 39 54.30 0.44 -9.13
C CYS A 39 55.63 1.12 -8.75
N PHE A 40 56.20 0.81 -7.59
CA PHE A 40 57.51 1.32 -7.18
C PHE A 40 58.66 0.73 -8.02
N VAL A 41 58.65 -0.59 -8.28
CA VAL A 41 59.69 -1.29 -9.05
C VAL A 41 59.67 -0.89 -10.53
N PHE A 42 58.48 -0.75 -11.12
CA PHE A 42 58.33 -0.37 -12.53
C PHE A 42 58.43 1.15 -12.78
N ASN A 43 58.68 1.95 -11.74
CA ASN A 43 58.83 3.42 -11.79
C ASN A 43 57.77 4.10 -12.68
N THR A 44 56.52 3.67 -12.54
CA THR A 44 55.42 4.15 -13.39
C THR A 44 55.03 5.57 -12.97
N SER A 45 55.38 6.56 -13.79
CA SER A 45 55.12 7.98 -13.55
C SER A 45 53.64 8.38 -13.48
N SER A 46 52.71 7.47 -13.76
CA SER A 46 51.28 7.78 -13.89
C SER A 46 50.53 8.01 -12.57
N TYR A 47 51.04 7.56 -11.42
CA TYR A 47 50.36 7.72 -10.13
C TYR A 47 51.31 8.23 -9.06
N LYS A 48 50.91 9.28 -8.34
CA LYS A 48 51.70 9.78 -7.21
C LYS A 48 51.50 8.85 -6.00
N MET A 49 52.57 8.61 -5.24
CA MET A 49 52.52 7.71 -4.06
C MET A 49 51.39 7.99 -3.06
N PRO A 50 51.00 9.25 -2.76
CA PRO A 50 49.87 9.53 -1.87
C PRO A 50 48.51 9.07 -2.43
N GLU A 51 48.32 9.11 -3.76
CA GLU A 51 47.06 8.69 -4.40
C GLU A 51 46.88 7.18 -4.28
N LEU A 52 47.95 6.40 -4.50
CA LEU A 52 47.89 4.94 -4.39
C LEU A 52 47.62 4.48 -2.95
N MET A 53 48.19 5.19 -1.97
CA MET A 53 47.94 4.93 -0.56
C MET A 53 46.49 5.21 -0.16
N SER A 54 45.89 6.31 -0.64
CA SER A 54 44.49 6.64 -0.30
C SER A 54 43.51 5.62 -0.90
N PHE A 55 43.71 5.19 -2.15
CA PHE A 55 42.91 4.13 -2.76
C PHE A 55 43.02 2.80 -2.00
N SER A 56 44.22 2.44 -1.56
CA SER A 56 44.44 1.22 -0.76
C SER A 56 43.64 1.27 0.55
N PHE A 57 43.63 2.41 1.25
CA PHE A 57 42.82 2.56 2.47
C PHE A 57 41.32 2.43 2.20
N ILE A 58 40.81 3.08 1.15
CA ILE A 58 39.39 2.99 0.78
C ILE A 58 38.98 1.54 0.48
N LEU A 59 39.81 0.81 -0.27
CA LEU A 59 39.56 -0.60 -0.62
C LEU A 59 39.54 -1.52 0.63
N ILE A 60 40.43 -1.26 1.60
CA ILE A 60 40.44 -1.99 2.87
C ILE A 60 39.15 -1.70 3.65
N PHE A 61 38.73 -0.45 3.77
CA PHE A 61 37.49 -0.09 4.48
C PHE A 61 36.25 -0.68 3.79
N GLU A 62 36.14 -0.56 2.47
CA GLU A 62 35.03 -1.14 1.70
C GLU A 62 34.97 -2.67 1.87
N SER A 63 36.12 -3.34 1.86
CA SER A 63 36.21 -4.77 2.13
C SER A 63 35.71 -5.10 3.55
N CYS A 64 36.19 -4.36 4.56
CA CYS A 64 35.78 -4.53 5.95
C CYS A 64 34.27 -4.32 6.15
N ILE A 65 33.67 -3.32 5.49
CA ILE A 65 32.23 -3.03 5.55
C ILE A 65 31.43 -4.14 4.88
N ARG A 66 31.82 -4.57 3.67
CA ARG A 66 31.12 -5.62 2.91
C ARG A 66 31.08 -6.96 3.65
N ILE A 67 32.08 -7.23 4.47
CA ILE A 67 32.17 -8.44 5.29
C ILE A 67 31.38 -8.28 6.61
N GLY A 68 31.01 -7.06 6.98
CA GLY A 68 30.32 -6.74 8.23
C GLY A 68 31.26 -6.73 9.45
N LEU A 69 32.56 -6.51 9.22
CA LEU A 69 33.61 -6.53 10.26
C LEU A 69 33.50 -5.29 11.17
N ILE A 70 33.05 -4.17 10.58
CA ILE A 70 32.60 -3.00 11.32
C ILE A 70 31.11 -3.21 11.58
N SER A 71 30.75 -3.46 12.84
CA SER A 71 29.34 -3.52 13.26
C SER A 71 28.72 -2.14 13.07
N SER A 72 28.03 -1.93 11.94
CA SER A 72 27.38 -0.65 11.65
C SER A 72 26.33 -0.29 12.69
N ASN A 73 25.77 -1.27 13.42
CA ASN A 73 24.92 -1.06 14.58
C ASN A 73 25.17 -2.15 15.64
N GLU A 74 25.44 -1.73 16.88
CA GLU A 74 25.44 -2.61 18.07
C GLU A 74 24.04 -2.61 18.70
N ASN A 75 23.71 -3.62 19.51
CA ASN A 75 22.45 -3.71 20.26
C ASN A 75 21.16 -3.73 19.41
N TYR A 76 21.18 -4.40 18.25
CA TYR A 76 19.96 -4.63 17.44
C TYR A 76 18.79 -5.15 18.27
N ASP A 77 19.02 -6.08 19.20
CA ASP A 77 17.99 -6.60 20.10
C ASP A 77 17.31 -5.51 20.93
N TYR A 78 18.07 -4.56 21.46
CA TYR A 78 17.54 -3.48 22.29
C TYR A 78 16.69 -2.53 21.45
N TYR A 79 17.22 -2.08 20.31
CA TYR A 79 16.50 -1.16 19.43
C TYR A 79 15.28 -1.81 18.79
N PHE A 80 15.36 -3.08 18.42
CA PHE A 80 14.24 -3.83 17.87
C PHE A 80 13.13 -4.02 18.91
N LYS A 81 13.50 -4.32 20.17
CA LYS A 81 12.54 -4.38 21.28
C LYS A 81 11.85 -3.06 21.54
N LYS A 82 12.58 -1.94 21.46
CA LYS A 82 12.07 -0.57 21.67
C LYS A 82 11.34 0.01 20.45
N SER A 83 11.41 -0.66 19.30
CA SER A 83 10.72 -0.19 18.10
C SER A 83 9.20 -0.12 18.31
N TYR A 84 8.58 0.94 17.79
CA TYR A 84 7.12 1.13 17.86
C TYR A 84 6.39 0.10 16.99
N THR A 85 7.07 -0.43 15.97
CA THR A 85 6.54 -1.40 15.02
C THR A 85 6.40 -2.78 15.66
N SER A 86 5.15 -3.26 15.78
CA SER A 86 4.85 -4.64 16.19
C SER A 86 5.38 -5.63 15.15
N SER A 87 6.57 -6.17 15.39
CA SER A 87 7.29 -6.99 14.42
C SER A 87 8.13 -8.08 15.08
N LEU A 88 8.42 -9.12 14.31
CA LEU A 88 9.07 -10.35 14.72
C LEU A 88 9.99 -10.84 13.60
N ILE A 89 11.19 -11.28 13.94
CA ILE A 89 12.13 -11.92 13.00
C ILE A 89 12.33 -13.35 13.44
N THR A 90 12.21 -14.25 12.48
CA THR A 90 12.35 -15.69 12.67
C THR A 90 13.41 -16.27 11.75
N ASP A 91 14.03 -17.37 12.20
CA ASP A 91 14.86 -18.22 11.34
C ASP A 91 13.97 -18.98 10.33
N LYS A 92 14.60 -19.71 9.40
CA LYS A 92 13.94 -20.61 8.45
C LYS A 92 13.02 -21.65 9.12
N ASN A 93 13.33 -22.03 10.36
CA ASN A 93 12.54 -22.97 11.16
C ASN A 93 11.43 -22.30 11.99
N LEU A 94 11.10 -21.03 11.74
CA LEU A 94 10.10 -20.25 12.49
C LEU A 94 10.41 -20.11 13.98
N ASN A 95 11.68 -20.22 14.37
CA ASN A 95 12.13 -19.90 15.72
C ASN A 95 12.37 -18.40 15.81
N ILE A 96 11.86 -17.79 16.88
CA ILE A 96 11.94 -16.34 17.12
C ILE A 96 13.38 -15.98 17.46
N ILE A 97 14.00 -15.11 16.66
CA ILE A 97 15.33 -14.56 16.91
C ILE A 97 15.20 -13.18 17.55
N HIS A 98 14.39 -12.30 16.94
CA HIS A 98 14.16 -10.94 17.42
C HIS A 98 12.65 -10.66 17.52
N SER A 99 12.23 -9.95 18.57
CA SER A 99 10.83 -9.58 18.77
C SER A 99 10.73 -8.16 19.32
N SER A 100 9.74 -7.38 18.87
CA SER A 100 9.38 -6.12 19.52
C SER A 100 8.73 -6.42 20.88
N ALA A 101 8.93 -5.55 21.88
CA ALA A 101 8.42 -5.80 23.24
C ALA A 101 6.89 -5.90 23.31
N SER A 102 6.20 -5.26 22.39
CA SER A 102 4.74 -5.19 22.32
C SER A 102 4.08 -6.36 21.57
N PHE A 103 4.84 -7.33 21.09
CA PHE A 103 4.34 -8.31 20.13
C PHE A 103 4.74 -9.74 20.48
N SER A 104 3.73 -10.58 20.68
CA SER A 104 3.87 -12.02 20.86
C SER A 104 2.76 -12.71 20.07
N ILE A 105 3.11 -13.72 19.27
CA ILE A 105 2.20 -14.46 18.42
C ILE A 105 2.55 -15.95 18.47
N GLU A 106 1.51 -16.78 18.39
CA GLU A 106 1.63 -18.23 18.32
C GLU A 106 2.21 -18.71 16.97
N LYS A 107 3.04 -19.75 16.99
CA LYS A 107 3.71 -20.29 15.80
C LYS A 107 2.74 -20.70 14.69
N ASP A 108 1.56 -21.20 15.03
CA ASP A 108 0.54 -21.59 14.05
C ASP A 108 0.06 -20.43 13.19
N LEU A 109 -0.04 -19.23 13.76
CA LEU A 109 -0.40 -18.02 13.03
C LEU A 109 0.74 -17.57 12.10
N LEU A 110 2.00 -17.77 12.49
CA LEU A 110 3.16 -17.49 11.64
C LEU A 110 3.17 -18.42 10.41
N CYS A 111 2.91 -19.72 10.62
CA CYS A 111 2.76 -20.70 9.53
C CYS A 111 1.66 -20.30 8.54
N LYS A 112 0.51 -19.84 9.04
CA LYS A 112 -0.58 -19.34 8.20
C LYS A 112 -0.19 -18.07 7.44
N ALA A 113 0.51 -17.15 8.10
CA ALA A 113 0.96 -15.88 7.53
C ALA A 113 2.00 -16.05 6.41
N LEU A 114 2.74 -17.16 6.36
CA LEU A 114 3.63 -17.47 5.25
C LEU A 114 2.89 -17.79 3.94
N LYS A 115 1.71 -18.42 4.04
CA LYS A 115 0.92 -18.83 2.88
C LYS A 115 -0.09 -17.77 2.47
N ASN A 116 -0.79 -17.19 3.44
CA ASN A 116 -1.91 -16.29 3.22
C ASN A 116 -1.85 -15.09 4.16
N LYS A 117 -2.52 -14.00 3.76
CA LYS A 117 -2.73 -12.83 4.61
C LYS A 117 -3.55 -13.22 5.85
N VAL A 118 -3.00 -13.01 7.04
CA VAL A 118 -3.68 -13.34 8.30
C VAL A 118 -4.22 -12.06 8.94
N PHE A 119 -5.53 -12.02 9.17
CA PHE A 119 -6.17 -10.94 9.92
C PHE A 119 -6.14 -11.27 11.40
N LEU A 120 -5.45 -10.44 12.18
CA LEU A 120 -5.42 -10.54 13.65
C LEU A 120 -6.68 -9.91 14.26
N ASN A 121 -7.15 -8.83 13.65
CA ASN A 121 -8.38 -8.13 14.01
C ASN A 121 -8.93 -7.42 12.74
N LYS A 122 -10.13 -6.83 12.80
CA LYS A 122 -10.72 -6.00 11.75
C LYS A 122 -9.71 -4.99 11.19
N ASN A 123 -8.93 -4.37 12.07
CA ASN A 123 -7.98 -3.30 11.73
C ASN A 123 -6.51 -3.73 11.68
N LYS A 124 -6.15 -4.97 12.05
CA LYS A 124 -4.74 -5.37 12.14
C LYS A 124 -4.48 -6.60 11.28
N ILE A 125 -3.51 -6.48 10.38
CA ILE A 125 -3.10 -7.55 9.47
C ILE A 125 -1.66 -7.93 9.76
N LEU A 126 -1.42 -9.25 9.86
CA LEU A 126 -0.10 -9.83 9.89
C LEU A 126 0.39 -10.08 8.46
N PHE A 127 1.54 -9.50 8.13
CA PHE A 127 2.26 -9.75 6.90
C PHE A 127 3.53 -10.55 7.18
N SER A 128 3.94 -11.33 6.18
CA SER A 128 5.22 -12.04 6.17
C SER A 128 6.05 -11.59 4.97
N LYS A 129 7.37 -11.48 5.16
CA LYS A 129 8.32 -11.20 4.08
C LYS A 129 9.58 -12.05 4.26
N PRO A 130 10.06 -12.75 3.21
CA PRO A 130 11.29 -13.52 3.29
C PRO A 130 12.51 -12.60 3.36
N ILE A 131 13.50 -13.00 4.16
CA ILE A 131 14.83 -12.39 4.28
C ILE A 131 15.90 -13.48 4.13
N SER A 132 17.17 -13.10 3.88
CA SER A 132 18.24 -14.08 3.63
C SER A 132 18.44 -15.10 4.76
N GLY A 133 18.12 -14.71 6.00
CA GLY A 133 18.21 -15.54 7.21
C GLY A 133 16.91 -16.15 7.71
N GLY A 134 15.79 -16.04 6.97
CA GLY A 134 14.48 -16.54 7.45
C GLY A 134 13.32 -15.63 7.03
N PHE A 135 12.48 -15.25 7.97
CA PHE A 135 11.26 -14.49 7.69
C PHE A 135 11.05 -13.36 8.70
N VAL A 136 10.59 -12.22 8.18
CA VAL A 136 10.12 -11.08 8.99
C VAL A 136 8.61 -11.07 8.96
N PHE A 137 8.01 -11.00 10.14
CA PHE A 137 6.58 -10.80 10.33
C PHE A 137 6.36 -9.43 10.93
N TYR A 138 5.40 -8.68 10.40
CA TYR A 138 5.06 -7.36 10.92
C TYR A 138 3.55 -7.14 10.83
N VAL A 139 3.02 -6.41 11.81
CA VAL A 139 1.61 -6.04 11.83
C VAL A 139 1.45 -4.65 11.24
N LYS A 140 0.50 -4.53 10.30
CA LYS A 140 0.06 -3.25 9.79
C LYS A 140 -1.32 -2.94 10.36
N ASP A 141 -1.46 -1.78 10.97
CA ASP A 141 -2.76 -1.20 11.31
C ASP A 141 -3.37 -0.58 10.03
N ILE A 142 -4.62 -0.94 9.75
CA ILE A 142 -5.40 -0.50 8.59
C ILE A 142 -6.72 0.15 9.03
N LYS A 143 -6.80 0.63 10.28
CA LYS A 143 -7.96 1.36 10.81
C LYS A 143 -8.44 2.46 9.86
N ASP A 144 -7.54 3.32 9.41
CA ASP A 144 -7.87 4.47 8.56
C ASP A 144 -8.45 4.01 7.20
N ILE A 145 -7.92 2.92 6.66
CA ILE A 145 -8.42 2.32 5.40
C ILE A 145 -9.84 1.78 5.59
N ASN A 146 -10.10 1.11 6.70
CA ASN A 146 -11.42 0.57 7.00
C ASN A 146 -12.45 1.68 7.24
N GLU A 147 -12.07 2.75 7.94
CA GLU A 147 -12.95 3.90 8.16
C GLU A 147 -13.31 4.60 6.84
N LEU A 148 -12.33 4.79 5.95
CA LEU A 148 -12.58 5.33 4.61
C LEU A 148 -13.50 4.41 3.79
N LYS A 149 -13.31 3.09 3.91
CA LYS A 149 -14.18 2.11 3.25
C LYS A 149 -15.63 2.22 3.74
N GLU A 150 -15.84 2.37 5.05
CA GLU A 150 -17.19 2.54 5.62
C GLU A 150 -17.84 3.83 5.10
N LYS A 151 -17.11 4.96 5.15
CA LYS A 151 -17.61 6.24 4.59
C LYS A 151 -17.98 6.13 3.11
N LEU A 152 -17.19 5.43 2.31
CA LEU A 152 -17.48 5.22 0.89
C LEU A 152 -18.72 4.35 0.67
N LEU A 153 -18.94 3.34 1.52
CA LEU A 153 -20.13 2.49 1.44
C LEU A 153 -21.39 3.29 1.82
N ASP A 154 -21.29 4.15 2.83
CA ASP A 154 -22.40 5.02 3.24
C ASP A 154 -22.77 6.00 2.12
N ILE A 155 -21.79 6.70 1.53
CA ILE A 155 -22.01 7.62 0.40
C ILE A 155 -22.61 6.86 -0.80
N LYS A 156 -22.10 5.67 -1.10
CA LYS A 156 -22.62 4.85 -2.20
C LYS A 156 -24.08 4.47 -1.97
N LYS A 157 -24.45 4.17 -0.72
CA LYS A 157 -25.83 3.85 -0.37
C LYS A 157 -26.73 5.08 -0.57
N THR A 158 -26.36 6.23 -0.03
CA THR A 158 -27.11 7.49 -0.22
C THR A 158 -27.31 7.82 -1.70
N LEU A 159 -26.26 7.74 -2.51
CA LEU A 159 -26.35 7.99 -3.95
C LEU A 159 -27.28 7.01 -4.68
N ASN A 160 -27.34 5.76 -4.22
CA ASN A 160 -28.21 4.76 -4.83
C ASN A 160 -29.68 5.02 -4.46
N ASP A 161 -29.94 5.42 -3.22
CA ASP A 161 -31.28 5.79 -2.76
C ASP A 161 -31.78 7.05 -3.50
N GLU A 162 -30.93 8.06 -3.65
CA GLU A 162 -31.23 9.27 -4.44
C GLU A 162 -31.51 8.94 -5.91
N LYS A 163 -30.73 8.03 -6.50
CA LYS A 163 -30.95 7.58 -7.88
C LYS A 163 -32.32 6.92 -8.03
N GLU A 164 -32.73 6.08 -7.08
CA GLU A 164 -34.04 5.42 -7.13
C GLU A 164 -35.18 6.44 -7.07
N LEU A 165 -35.08 7.43 -6.17
CA LEU A 165 -36.05 8.53 -6.09
C LEU A 165 -36.13 9.32 -7.40
N LEU A 166 -34.99 9.64 -8.01
CA LEU A 166 -34.95 10.34 -9.30
C LEU A 166 -35.63 9.55 -10.42
N LEU A 167 -35.50 8.21 -10.43
CA LEU A 167 -36.18 7.38 -11.41
C LEU A 167 -37.71 7.45 -11.22
N TYR A 168 -38.19 7.34 -9.99
CA TYR A 168 -39.62 7.48 -9.70
C TYR A 168 -40.16 8.87 -10.07
N GLU A 169 -39.43 9.95 -9.78
CA GLU A 169 -39.82 11.30 -10.18
C GLU A 169 -39.92 11.43 -11.70
N ASN A 170 -39.02 10.80 -12.44
CA ASN A 170 -39.04 10.83 -13.90
C ASN A 170 -40.26 10.10 -14.46
N GLU A 171 -40.58 8.91 -13.93
CA GLU A 171 -41.78 8.15 -14.31
C GLU A 171 -43.07 8.92 -14.03
N ILE A 172 -43.13 9.65 -12.91
CA ILE A 172 -44.28 10.50 -12.59
C ILE A 172 -44.40 11.65 -13.60
N LYS A 173 -43.29 12.32 -13.93
CA LYS A 173 -43.27 13.40 -14.91
C LYS A 173 -43.72 12.94 -16.30
N GLU A 174 -43.32 11.75 -16.72
CA GLU A 174 -43.79 11.15 -17.97
C GLU A 174 -45.31 10.95 -17.96
N LYS A 175 -45.85 10.34 -16.88
CA LYS A 175 -47.30 10.15 -16.73
C LYS A 175 -48.06 11.48 -16.69
N GLU A 176 -47.53 12.49 -16.02
CA GLU A 176 -48.11 13.83 -15.99
C GLU A 176 -48.13 14.49 -17.38
N ALA A 177 -47.07 14.32 -18.16
CA ALA A 177 -47.00 14.81 -19.53
C ALA A 177 -48.07 14.14 -20.42
N ASP A 178 -48.22 12.82 -20.31
CA ASP A 178 -49.24 12.05 -21.03
C ASP A 178 -50.66 12.50 -20.68
N VAL A 179 -50.94 12.71 -19.38
CA VAL A 179 -52.24 13.17 -18.90
C VAL A 179 -52.52 14.60 -19.39
N LYS A 180 -51.52 15.49 -19.35
CA LYS A 180 -51.66 16.86 -19.89
C LYS A 180 -51.97 16.83 -21.38
N GLN A 181 -51.32 15.97 -22.15
CA GLN A 181 -51.58 15.85 -23.58
C GLN A 181 -53.00 15.32 -23.86
N LYS A 182 -53.46 14.32 -23.10
CA LYS A 182 -54.85 13.83 -23.19
C LYS A 182 -55.86 14.91 -22.84
N ASN A 183 -55.65 15.65 -21.75
CA ASN A 183 -56.52 16.76 -21.37
C ASN A 183 -56.59 17.82 -22.46
N HIS A 184 -55.44 18.22 -23.02
CA HIS A 184 -55.40 19.17 -24.14
C HIS A 184 -56.21 18.67 -25.36
N LEU A 185 -56.14 17.38 -25.69
CA LEU A 185 -56.95 16.78 -26.76
C LEU A 185 -58.44 16.79 -26.42
N TYR A 186 -58.82 16.44 -25.20
CA TYR A 186 -60.22 16.49 -24.75
C TYR A 186 -60.79 17.91 -24.80
N ASP A 187 -60.03 18.91 -24.34
CA ASP A 187 -60.43 20.31 -24.39
C ASP A 187 -60.63 20.76 -25.85
N SER A 188 -59.71 20.39 -26.74
CA SER A 188 -59.81 20.69 -28.18
C SER A 188 -61.06 20.05 -28.83
N ILE A 189 -61.35 18.79 -28.50
CA ILE A 189 -62.55 18.08 -28.97
C ILE A 189 -63.82 18.74 -28.42
N ASN A 190 -63.83 19.05 -27.12
CA ASN A 190 -64.97 19.65 -26.46
C ASN A 190 -65.28 21.03 -27.03
N GLU A 191 -64.27 21.85 -27.34
CA GLU A 191 -64.42 23.13 -28.03
C GLU A 191 -65.02 22.96 -29.44
N ALA A 192 -64.56 21.98 -30.22
CA ALA A 192 -65.09 21.70 -31.56
C ALA A 192 -66.56 21.25 -31.52
N ILE A 193 -66.91 20.35 -30.60
CA ILE A 193 -68.26 19.79 -30.46
C ILE A 193 -69.23 20.80 -29.80
N LYS A 194 -68.73 21.80 -29.06
CA LYS A 194 -69.54 22.81 -28.37
C LYS A 194 -70.53 23.51 -29.30
N ASN A 195 -70.11 23.82 -30.52
CA ASN A 195 -70.95 24.46 -31.52
C ASN A 195 -72.05 23.52 -32.05
N GLU A 196 -71.72 22.25 -32.31
CA GLU A 196 -72.69 21.24 -32.74
C GLU A 196 -73.72 20.94 -31.66
N LEU A 197 -73.29 20.81 -30.40
CA LEU A 197 -74.19 20.64 -29.26
C LEU A 197 -75.08 21.86 -29.05
N PHE A 198 -74.56 23.08 -29.26
CA PHE A 198 -75.37 24.29 -29.20
C PHE A 198 -76.46 24.29 -30.28
N GLN A 199 -76.13 23.89 -31.51
CA GLN A 199 -77.11 23.77 -32.59
C GLN A 199 -78.14 22.66 -32.35
N ALA A 200 -77.72 21.48 -31.90
CA ALA A 200 -78.63 20.39 -31.56
C ALA A 200 -79.59 20.78 -30.42
N LYS A 201 -79.09 21.48 -29.40
CA LYS A 201 -79.89 21.99 -28.28
C LYS A 201 -80.92 23.03 -28.74
N LYS A 202 -80.56 23.86 -29.73
CA LYS A 202 -81.48 24.82 -30.38
C LYS A 202 -82.59 24.09 -31.14
N CYS A 203 -82.26 23.12 -31.99
CA CYS A 203 -83.27 22.32 -32.71
C CYS A 203 -84.22 21.55 -31.77
N ILE A 204 -83.72 21.01 -30.66
CA ILE A 204 -84.57 20.34 -29.66
C ILE A 204 -85.55 21.32 -29.00
N ASN A 205 -85.12 22.55 -28.71
CA ASN A 205 -86.01 23.58 -28.19
C ASN A 205 -87.05 24.02 -29.24
N ASP A 206 -86.66 24.18 -30.50
CA ASP A 206 -87.56 24.54 -31.60
C ASP A 206 -88.63 23.43 -31.86
N ILE A 207 -88.30 22.15 -31.63
CA ILE A 207 -89.23 21.02 -31.69
C ILE A 207 -90.15 20.96 -30.47
N LYS A 208 -89.68 21.41 -29.30
CA LYS A 208 -90.49 21.50 -28.07
C LYS A 208 -91.51 22.63 -28.15
N GLU A 209 -91.14 23.77 -28.75
CA GLU A 209 -92.07 24.87 -29.02
C GLU A 209 -93.13 24.48 -30.07
N ASN A 210 -92.76 23.76 -31.13
CA ASN A 210 -93.72 23.23 -32.12
C ASN A 210 -94.64 22.09 -31.63
N LYS A 211 -94.46 21.59 -30.41
CA LYS A 211 -95.35 20.57 -29.79
C LYS A 211 -96.34 21.18 -28.79
N LEU A 212 -96.28 22.49 -28.58
CA LEU A 212 -97.16 23.26 -27.70
C LEU A 212 -98.17 24.13 -28.46
N ASP A 213 -98.14 24.09 -29.80
CA ASP A 213 -99.22 24.50 -30.71
C ASP A 213 -99.98 23.27 -31.24
#